data_AF-A0AB35K905-F1
#
_entry.id   AF-A0AB35K905-F1
#
_cell.length_a   1.000
_cell.length_b   1.000
_cell.length_c   1.000
_cell.angle_alpha   90.00
_cell.angle_beta   90.00
_cell.angle_gamma   90.00
#
_symmetry.space_group_name_H-M   'P 1'
#
loop_
_entity.id
_entity.type
_entity.pdbx_description
1 polymer ?
#
loop_
_entity_poly.entity_id
_entity_poly.type
_entity_poly.pdbx_seq_one_letter_code
_entity_poly.pdbx_strand_id
1 'polypeptide(L)' 'LFCNKRGHRMKVLVHDGLGIWLCARRLEQGKFHWAQVHQGETVALSPEQLQALIQGLPWQRIGRQQVVTML' A
#
# COMPACT_ATOMS: atom_id res chain seq x y z
N LEU A 1 5.07 -2.41 5.96
CA LEU A 1 5.23 -2.03 4.54
C LEU A 1 5.69 -0.58 4.49
N PHE A 2 6.69 -0.24 3.70
CA PHE A 2 7.35 1.07 3.71
C PHE A 2 7.58 1.59 2.29
N CYS A 3 7.57 2.91 2.11
CA CYS A 3 7.88 3.57 0.84
C CYS A 3 9.04 4.55 1.00
N ASN A 4 9.87 4.68 -0.02
CA ASN A 4 10.96 5.66 0.00
C ASN A 4 10.45 7.10 -0.20
N LYS A 5 11.25 8.11 0.18
CA LYS A 5 10.91 9.54 0.01
C LYS A 5 10.48 9.91 -1.42
N ARG A 6 11.07 9.28 -2.44
CA ARG A 6 10.73 9.55 -3.85
C ARG A 6 9.45 8.84 -4.31
N GLY A 7 8.89 7.91 -3.53
CA GLY A 7 7.59 7.29 -3.77
C GLY A 7 7.57 6.14 -4.79
N HIS A 8 8.71 5.74 -5.34
CA HIS A 8 8.78 4.78 -6.45
C HIS A 8 9.30 3.40 -6.04
N ARG A 9 9.67 3.22 -4.76
CA ARG A 9 10.11 1.94 -4.19
C ARG A 9 9.31 1.62 -2.96
N MET A 10 8.82 0.40 -2.91
CA MET A 10 8.11 -0.19 -1.78
C MET A 10 8.93 -1.34 -1.20
N LYS A 11 8.92 -1.47 0.13
CA LYS A 11 9.55 -2.56 0.89
C LYS A 11 8.51 -3.23 1.78
N VAL A 12 8.48 -4.56 1.78
CA VAL A 12 7.63 -5.38 2.65
C VAL A 12 8.54 -6.28 3.47
N LEU A 13 8.41 -6.20 4.78
CA LEU A 13 9.01 -7.16 5.70
C LEU A 13 7.95 -8.21 6.02
N VAL A 14 8.30 -9.48 5.88
CA VAL A 14 7.43 -10.62 6.21
C VAL A 14 8.16 -11.49 7.21
N HIS A 15 7.54 -11.74 8.36
CA HIS A 15 8.08 -12.65 9.36
C HIS A 15 7.44 -14.03 9.18
N ASP A 16 8.23 -15.10 9.08
CA ASP A 16 7.74 -16.47 8.85
C ASP A 16 7.75 -17.35 10.12
N GLY A 17 8.22 -16.80 11.24
CA GLY A 17 8.38 -17.52 12.51
C GLY A 17 9.84 -17.82 12.84
N LEU A 18 10.72 -17.92 11.84
CA LEU A 18 12.15 -18.22 11.99
C LEU A 18 13.02 -17.01 11.66
N GLY A 19 12.53 -16.12 10.81
CA GLY A 19 13.25 -14.93 10.41
C GLY A 19 12.36 -13.94 9.67
N ILE A 20 13.04 -13.01 8.99
CA ILE A 20 12.39 -11.93 8.25
C ILE A 20 12.84 -11.98 6.79
N TRP A 21 11.86 -12.00 5.90
CA TRP A 21 12.02 -11.78 4.48
C TRP A 21 11.82 -10.31 4.14
N LEU A 22 12.63 -9.80 3.21
CA LEU A 22 12.44 -8.47 2.63
C LEU A 22 12.10 -8.61 1.14
N CYS A 23 10.86 -8.24 0.79
CA CYS A 23 10.46 -8.07 -0.60
C CYS A 23 10.57 -6.59 -0.97
N ALA A 24 11.24 -6.27 -2.08
CA ALA A 24 11.36 -4.90 -2.59
C ALA A 24 10.82 -4.81 -4.01
N ARG A 25 9.98 -3.80 -4.28
CA ARG A 25 9.46 -3.51 -5.62
C ARG A 25 9.76 -2.07 -6.01
N ARG A 26 10.22 -1.88 -7.25
CA ARG A 26 10.37 -0.56 -7.88
C ARG A 26 9.39 -0.47 -9.04
N LEU A 27 8.72 0.68 -9.18
CA LEU A 27 7.99 0.98 -10.41
C LEU A 27 8.98 1.50 -11.46
N GLU A 28 8.85 1.02 -12.69
CA GLU A 28 9.67 1.55 -13.80
C GLU A 28 9.30 2.99 -14.12
N GLN A 29 8.01 3.32 -14.02
CA GLN A 29 7.49 4.68 -14.20
C GLN A 29 6.48 5.01 -13.11
N GLY A 30 6.38 6.30 -12.76
CA GLY A 30 5.43 6.80 -11.77
C GLY A 30 5.84 6.57 -10.31
N LYS A 31 4.85 6.66 -9.43
CA LYS A 31 4.99 6.52 -7.97
C LYS A 31 3.84 5.66 -7.44
N PHE A 32 4.09 4.95 -6.36
CA PHE A 32 3.02 4.32 -5.59
C PHE A 32 2.08 5.39 -5.04
N HIS A 33 0.79 5.08 -5.05
CA HIS A 33 -0.23 5.89 -4.37
C HIS A 33 -0.10 5.70 -2.86
N TRP A 34 0.94 6.30 -2.28
CA TRP A 34 1.14 6.25 -0.84
C TRP A 34 0.08 7.15 -0.18
N ALA A 35 -0.68 6.60 0.76
CA ALA A 35 -1.56 7.44 1.57
C ALA A 35 -0.68 8.46 2.30
N GLN A 36 -1.18 9.69 2.46
CA GLN A 36 -0.62 10.65 3.41
C GLN A 36 -0.96 10.15 4.82
N VAL A 37 -0.42 8.99 5.15
CA VAL A 37 -0.44 8.44 6.50
C VAL A 37 0.47 9.36 7.30
N HIS A 38 -0.04 9.96 8.37
CA HIS A 38 0.78 10.80 9.21
C HIS A 38 1.99 10.00 9.70
N GLN A 39 3.14 10.65 9.87
CA GLN A 39 4.35 9.96 10.31
C GLN A 39 4.07 9.24 11.64
N GLY A 40 4.14 7.90 11.63
CA GLY A 40 3.88 7.06 12.81
C GLY A 40 2.55 6.31 12.79
N GLU A 41 1.62 6.63 11.89
CA GLU A 41 0.37 5.88 11.76
C GLU A 41 0.57 4.58 10.97
N THR A 42 -0.07 3.51 11.42
CA THR A 42 -0.11 2.21 10.74
C THR A 42 -1.49 1.96 10.17
N VAL A 43 -1.56 1.53 8.91
CA VAL A 43 -2.83 1.20 8.24
C VAL A 43 -2.85 -0.29 7.94
N ALA A 44 -3.92 -0.96 8.35
CA ALA A 44 -4.21 -2.32 7.92
C ALA A 44 -4.76 -2.29 6.49
N LEU A 45 -4.24 -3.16 5.62
CA LEU A 45 -4.69 -3.30 4.24
C LEU A 45 -5.52 -4.57 4.08
N SER A 46 -6.64 -4.47 3.36
CA SER A 46 -7.31 -5.66 2.84
C SER A 46 -6.46 -6.32 1.74
N PRO A 47 -6.71 -7.60 1.40
CA PRO A 47 -6.04 -8.25 0.28
C PRO A 47 -6.16 -7.48 -1.04
N GLU A 48 -7.34 -6.93 -1.32
CA GLU A 48 -7.62 -6.18 -2.56
C GLU A 48 -6.87 -4.84 -2.56
N GLN A 49 -6.81 -4.16 -1.42
CA GLN A 49 -6.03 -2.93 -1.26
C GLN A 49 -4.54 -3.20 -1.47
N LEU A 50 -4.02 -4.29 -0.91
CA LEU A 50 -2.63 -4.70 -1.10
C LEU A 50 -2.35 -5.01 -2.58
N GLN A 51 -3.24 -5.75 -3.24
CA GLN A 51 -3.08 -6.10 -4.66
C GLN A 51 -3.05 -4.86 -5.56
N ALA A 52 -3.94 -3.89 -5.32
CA ALA A 52 -3.93 -2.61 -6.05
C ALA A 52 -2.66 -1.80 -5.76
N LEU A 53 -2.25 -1.71 -4.50
CA LEU A 53 -1.03 -1.01 -4.10
C LEU A 53 0.22 -1.62 -4.77
N ILE A 54 0.33 -2.95 -4.81
CA ILE A 54 1.45 -3.65 -5.47
C ILE A 54 1.52 -3.29 -6.96
N GLN A 55 0.38 -3.10 -7.62
CA GLN A 55 0.31 -2.66 -9.02
C GLN A 55 0.56 -1.16 -9.21
N GLY A 56 0.66 -0.39 -8.13
CA GLY A 56 0.79 1.07 -8.17
C GLY A 56 -0.54 1.79 -8.37
N LEU A 57 -1.68 1.12 -8.25
CA LEU A 57 -3.02 1.70 -8.40
C LEU A 57 -3.48 2.39 -7.11
N PRO A 58 -4.43 3.34 -7.18
CA PRO A 58 -5.09 3.89 -6.01
C PRO A 58 -5.82 2.79 -5.22
N TRP A 59 -5.50 2.62 -3.94
CA TRP A 59 -6.02 1.51 -3.12
C TRP A 59 -6.95 1.99 -2.00
N GLN A 60 -6.88 3.25 -1.59
CA GLN A 60 -7.52 3.80 -0.38
C GLN A 60 -9.06 3.76 -0.40
N ARG A 61 -9.66 3.63 -1.60
CA ARG A 61 -11.12 3.58 -1.77
C ARG A 61 -11.64 2.17 -2.04
N ILE A 62 -10.75 1.19 -2.22
CA ILE A 62 -11.14 -0.19 -2.45
C ILE A 62 -11.76 -0.74 -1.16
N GLY A 63 -12.93 -1.36 -1.29
CA GLY A 63 -13.69 -1.94 -0.17
C GLY A 63 -14.50 -0.95 0.67
N ARG A 64 -14.41 0.37 0.42
CA ARG A 64 -15.37 1.33 0.98
C ARG A 64 -16.69 1.19 0.23
N GLN A 65 -17.71 0.62 0.86
CA GLN A 65 -19.09 0.75 0.38
C GLN A 65 -19.43 2.25 0.32
N GLN A 66 -19.43 2.81 -0.89
CA GLN A 66 -19.94 4.16 -1.09
C GLN A 66 -21.46 4.01 -1.12
N VAL A 67 -22.13 4.39 -0.03
CA VAL A 67 -23.58 4.58 -0.05
C VAL A 67 -23.84 5.76 -0.99
N VAL A 68 -24.33 5.47 -2.18
CA VAL A 68 -24.80 6.50 -3.11
C VAL A 68 -26.16 6.93 -2.60
N THR A 69 -26.21 8.01 -1.84
CA THR A 69 -27.48 8.68 -1.51
C THR A 69 -27.92 9.44 -2.75
N MET A 70 -28.97 8.96 -3.42
CA MET A 70 -29.67 9.73 -4.44
C MET A 70 -30.52 10.77 -3.71
N LEU A 71 -30.29 12.06 -4.02
CA LEU A 71 -31.15 13.17 -3.61
C LEU A 71 -32.42 13.21 -4.46
#